data_AF-A0A962KUR0-F1
#
_entry.id   AF-A0A962KUR0-F1
#
_cell.length_a   1.000
_cell.length_b   1.000
_cell.length_c   1.000
_cell.angle_alpha   90.00
_cell.angle_beta   90.00
_cell.angle_gamma   90.00
#
_symmetry.space_group_name_H-M   'P 1'
#
loop_
_entity.id
_entity.type
_entity.pdbx_description
1 polymer ?
#
loop_
_entity_poly.entity_id
_entity_poly.type
_entity_poly.pdbx_seq_one_letter_code
_entity_poly.pdbx_strand_id
1 'polypeptide(L)'
;MRTFIILAFLLSFAIQPFLSTPALAQGVDEFKEIDIEGSAFPDTKRGCAKRASFNVAMADLYKNGKDPQELTKMKIIRPLVQNVYDDIGKKGLTRFYTDTLENYQECGKKAKADRNEEREAEQIVIYESCSGINEVTLDALKAVKSGRSKESLISKYEHKKLNVKGTTLEKVEGPAVFLVEQVYSKAEGSYDDAVDFAVKMGITCLNSRDRDPPVKKELPKDLPEDVRKKLRNMK
;
A
#
# COMPACT_ATOMS: atom_id res chain seq x y z
N MET A 1 53.82 -34.70 11.38
CA MET A 1 53.33 -35.92 12.05
C MET A 1 52.44 -35.48 13.20
N ARG A 2 51.12 -35.72 13.14
CA ARG A 2 50.39 -36.73 13.96
C ARG A 2 50.61 -36.47 15.47
N THR A 3 49.62 -36.18 16.31
CA THR A 3 48.32 -36.87 16.46
C THR A 3 47.35 -36.06 17.35
N PHE A 4 46.06 -36.32 17.13
CA PHE A 4 44.83 -35.84 17.80
C PHE A 4 44.66 -36.28 19.29
N ILE A 5 43.64 -35.69 19.95
CA ILE A 5 42.56 -36.30 20.80
C ILE A 5 42.32 -35.38 22.03
N ILE A 6 41.24 -34.58 22.15
CA ILE A 6 39.79 -34.88 22.36
C ILE A 6 39.41 -35.07 23.85
N LEU A 7 38.43 -34.25 24.29
CA LEU A 7 37.46 -34.41 25.41
C LEU A 7 38.04 -34.57 26.84
N ALA A 8 37.43 -34.20 27.97
CA ALA A 8 36.21 -33.50 28.35
C ALA A 8 36.13 -33.55 29.89
N PHE A 9 35.43 -32.59 30.50
CA PHE A 9 34.55 -32.79 31.67
C PHE A 9 35.18 -33.21 33.03
N LEU A 10 35.18 -32.30 34.01
CA LEU A 10 34.16 -32.20 35.08
C LEU A 10 34.64 -31.57 36.40
N LEU A 11 33.70 -30.84 37.00
CA LEU A 11 33.45 -30.72 38.43
C LEU A 11 34.40 -29.87 39.27
N SER A 12 34.04 -28.59 39.39
CA SER A 12 34.05 -27.91 40.69
C SER A 12 32.80 -27.06 40.83
N PHE A 13 31.70 -27.74 41.13
CA PHE A 13 30.51 -27.18 41.74
C PHE A 13 30.78 -27.04 43.24
N ALA A 14 30.70 -25.83 43.79
CA ALA A 14 30.16 -25.54 45.13
C ALA A 14 30.15 -24.02 45.36
N ILE A 15 29.03 -23.35 45.07
CA ILE A 15 28.05 -22.88 46.06
C ILE A 15 28.50 -21.58 46.73
N GLN A 16 27.86 -20.46 46.39
CA GLN A 16 26.96 -19.80 47.35
C GLN A 16 25.87 -18.97 46.64
N PRO A 17 24.69 -18.82 47.29
CA PRO A 17 23.40 -18.81 46.61
C PRO A 17 22.55 -17.63 47.10
N PHE A 18 22.59 -16.45 46.48
CA PHE A 18 21.65 -15.38 46.80
C PHE A 18 21.63 -14.38 45.65
N LEU A 19 20.74 -14.63 44.68
CA LEU A 19 20.04 -13.64 43.84
C LEU A 19 19.09 -14.42 42.92
N SER A 20 18.19 -15.17 43.55
CA SER A 20 16.94 -15.56 42.92
C SER A 20 16.03 -14.31 42.86
N THR A 21 16.14 -13.55 41.78
CA THR A 21 14.99 -12.81 41.23
C THR A 21 14.51 -13.56 39.99
N PRO A 22 13.52 -14.47 40.11
CA PRO A 22 12.74 -14.88 38.96
C PRO A 22 11.78 -13.73 38.64
N ALA A 23 12.31 -12.64 38.05
CA ALA A 23 11.50 -11.48 37.68
C ALA A 23 11.98 -10.79 36.39
N LEU A 24 13.03 -11.32 35.73
CA LEU A 24 13.54 -10.75 34.47
C LEU A 24 13.47 -11.72 33.29
N ALA A 25 12.85 -12.88 33.47
CA ALA A 25 12.56 -13.85 32.40
C ALA A 25 11.06 -13.88 32.00
N GLN A 26 10.32 -12.80 32.30
CA GLN A 26 8.92 -12.63 31.89
C GLN A 26 8.67 -11.32 31.12
N GLY A 27 9.71 -10.65 30.61
CA GLY A 27 9.56 -9.36 29.92
C GLY A 27 10.45 -9.18 28.69
N VAL A 28 11.10 -10.23 28.18
CA VAL A 28 12.00 -10.11 27.01
C VAL A 28 11.36 -10.63 25.71
N ASP A 29 10.14 -11.18 25.77
CA ASP A 29 9.33 -11.54 24.59
C ASP A 29 8.35 -10.44 24.13
N GLU A 30 8.34 -9.27 24.77
CA GLU A 30 7.34 -8.21 24.50
C GLU A 30 7.81 -7.06 23.61
N PHE A 31 9.05 -7.07 23.13
CA PHE A 31 9.36 -6.33 21.90
C PHE A 31 8.81 -7.13 20.72
N LYS A 32 7.48 -7.11 20.59
CA LYS A 32 6.78 -7.47 19.36
C LYS A 32 7.57 -6.87 18.22
N GLU A 33 8.04 -7.74 17.33
CA GLU A 33 8.47 -7.39 15.99
C GLU A 33 7.47 -6.34 15.49
N ILE A 34 7.91 -5.07 15.43
CA ILE A 34 6.99 -3.99 15.07
C ILE A 34 6.58 -4.30 13.65
N ASP A 35 5.33 -4.71 13.46
CA ASP A 35 4.75 -4.87 12.14
C ASP A 35 4.59 -3.49 11.51
N ILE A 36 5.70 -2.99 10.96
CA ILE A 36 5.81 -1.68 10.32
C ILE A 36 4.86 -1.63 9.13
N GLU A 37 4.68 -2.75 8.42
CA GLU A 37 3.78 -2.82 7.26
C GLU A 37 2.32 -2.73 7.70
N GLY A 38 1.89 -3.54 8.67
CA GLY A 38 0.53 -3.48 9.21
C GLY A 38 0.22 -2.16 9.92
N SER A 39 1.24 -1.50 10.48
CA SER A 39 1.11 -0.17 11.08
C SER A 39 1.00 0.94 10.02
N ALA A 40 1.75 0.85 8.92
CA ALA A 40 1.71 1.81 7.82
C ALA A 40 0.46 1.64 6.94
N PHE A 41 0.05 0.40 6.73
CA PHE A 41 -1.04 -0.03 5.86
C PHE A 41 -1.99 -0.95 6.62
N PRO A 42 -2.87 -0.39 7.47
CA PRO A 42 -3.84 -1.19 8.21
C PRO A 42 -4.75 -1.98 7.26
N ASP A 43 -5.30 -3.09 7.74
CA ASP A 43 -6.22 -3.95 6.99
C ASP A 43 -7.64 -3.33 6.88
N THR A 44 -7.71 -2.14 6.28
CA THR A 44 -8.93 -1.38 5.97
C THR A 44 -8.88 -0.88 4.53
N LYS A 45 -10.02 -0.46 3.96
CA LYS A 45 -10.06 0.07 2.58
C LYS A 45 -9.11 1.25 2.40
N ARG A 46 -9.03 2.16 3.39
CA ARG A 46 -8.05 3.25 3.40
C ARG A 46 -6.60 2.74 3.43
N GLY A 47 -6.30 1.70 4.22
CA GLY A 47 -4.96 1.12 4.25
C GLY A 47 -4.57 0.44 2.93
N CYS A 48 -5.51 -0.23 2.25
CA CYS A 48 -5.33 -0.72 0.88
C CYS A 48 -4.99 0.41 -0.09
N ALA A 49 -5.74 1.52 -0.03
CA ALA A 49 -5.48 2.70 -0.86
C ALA A 49 -4.09 3.30 -0.59
N LYS A 50 -3.71 3.45 0.69
CA LYS A 50 -2.37 3.93 1.09
C LYS A 50 -1.26 3.04 0.55
N ARG A 51 -1.42 1.71 0.64
CA ARG A 51 -0.45 0.74 0.12
C ARG A 51 -0.29 0.88 -1.39
N ALA A 52 -1.39 0.98 -2.12
CA ALA A 52 -1.37 1.16 -3.57
C ALA A 52 -0.71 2.50 -3.98
N SER A 53 -1.08 3.60 -3.32
CA SER A 53 -0.45 4.92 -3.57
C SER A 53 1.04 4.91 -3.24
N PHE A 54 1.46 4.23 -2.16
CA PHE A 54 2.86 4.06 -1.80
C PHE A 54 3.63 3.27 -2.87
N ASN A 55 3.10 2.12 -3.31
CA ASN A 55 3.71 1.30 -4.35
C ASN A 55 3.93 2.10 -5.63
N VAL A 56 2.97 2.94 -6.03
CA VAL A 56 3.16 3.73 -7.25
C VAL A 56 4.16 4.86 -7.04
N ALA A 57 4.14 5.57 -5.90
CA ALA A 57 5.17 6.56 -5.62
C ALA A 57 6.58 5.94 -5.69
N MET A 58 6.74 4.70 -5.22
CA MET A 58 7.98 3.92 -5.34
C MET A 58 8.34 3.58 -6.80
N ALA A 59 7.35 3.17 -7.61
CA ALA A 59 7.56 2.88 -9.02
C ALA A 59 7.91 4.13 -9.84
N ASP A 60 7.34 5.29 -9.52
CA ASP A 60 7.71 6.57 -10.13
C ASP A 60 9.15 6.96 -9.76
N LEU A 61 9.59 6.75 -8.51
CA LEU A 61 10.99 6.97 -8.16
C LEU A 61 11.92 6.01 -8.90
N TYR A 62 11.57 4.73 -8.97
CA TYR A 62 12.33 3.72 -9.71
C TYR A 62 12.46 4.10 -11.19
N LYS A 63 11.35 4.46 -11.85
CA LYS A 63 11.32 4.91 -13.25
C LYS A 63 12.25 6.09 -13.51
N ASN A 64 12.37 6.99 -12.54
CA ASN A 64 13.21 8.18 -12.63
C ASN A 64 14.66 7.96 -12.13
N GLY A 65 15.04 6.72 -11.80
CA GLY A 65 16.38 6.39 -11.29
C GLY A 65 16.73 7.07 -9.96
N LYS A 66 15.71 7.43 -9.17
CA LYS A 66 15.88 8.12 -7.89
C LYS A 66 16.14 7.14 -6.76
N ASP A 67 16.81 7.63 -5.72
CA ASP A 67 17.09 6.85 -4.52
C ASP A 67 15.75 6.55 -3.80
N PRO A 68 15.41 5.27 -3.53
CA PRO A 68 14.20 4.92 -2.79
C PRO A 68 14.11 5.59 -1.41
N GLN A 69 15.24 5.97 -0.81
CA GLN A 69 15.30 6.66 0.48
C GLN A 69 14.78 8.12 0.41
N GLU A 70 14.53 8.68 -0.77
CA GLU A 70 13.95 10.03 -0.92
C GLU A 70 12.54 10.15 -0.30
N LEU A 71 11.73 9.07 -0.25
CA LEU A 71 10.39 9.13 0.37
C LEU A 71 10.41 9.05 1.90
N THR A 72 11.49 8.60 2.52
CA THR A 72 11.51 8.42 3.98
C THR A 72 12.85 8.77 4.60
N LYS A 73 12.81 9.72 5.54
CA LYS A 73 13.94 10.03 6.41
C LYS A 73 14.04 9.07 7.60
N MET A 74 13.02 8.24 7.83
CA MET A 74 12.93 7.38 9.00
C MET A 74 13.61 6.02 8.73
N LYS A 75 14.65 5.72 9.52
CA LYS A 75 15.42 4.46 9.41
C LYS A 75 14.54 3.20 9.52
N ILE A 76 13.47 3.26 10.31
CA ILE A 76 12.59 2.12 10.56
C ILE A 76 11.75 1.71 9.34
N ILE A 77 11.46 2.62 8.41
CA ILE A 77 10.63 2.33 7.21
C ILE A 77 11.51 1.91 6.02
N ARG A 78 12.84 2.05 6.12
CA ARG A 78 13.76 1.73 5.02
C ARG A 78 13.65 0.30 4.49
N PRO A 79 13.48 -0.73 5.34
CA PRO A 79 13.32 -2.10 4.84
C PRO A 79 12.10 -2.25 3.95
N LEU A 80 10.96 -1.65 4.33
CA LEU A 80 9.72 -1.66 3.54
C LEU A 80 9.93 -0.99 2.18
N VAL A 81 10.56 0.19 2.18
CA VAL A 81 10.90 0.95 0.98
C VAL A 81 11.84 0.18 0.04
N GLN A 82 12.89 -0.43 0.59
CA GLN A 82 13.85 -1.21 -0.20
C GLN A 82 13.20 -2.46 -0.79
N ASN A 83 12.38 -3.16 -0.02
CA ASN A 83 11.67 -4.36 -0.49
C ASN A 83 10.79 -4.06 -1.71
N VAL A 84 10.06 -2.93 -1.70
CA VAL A 84 9.25 -2.52 -2.85
C VAL A 84 10.13 -2.16 -4.04
N TYR A 85 11.23 -1.43 -3.83
CA TYR A 85 12.16 -1.07 -4.90
C TYR A 85 12.80 -2.30 -5.56
N ASP A 86 13.20 -3.29 -4.75
CA ASP A 86 13.75 -4.56 -5.22
C ASP A 86 12.71 -5.41 -5.95
N ASP A 87 11.44 -5.39 -5.51
CA ASP A 87 10.35 -6.09 -6.19
C ASP A 87 10.09 -5.51 -7.58
N ILE A 88 10.15 -4.17 -7.72
CA ILE A 88 10.10 -3.49 -9.03
C ILE A 88 11.26 -3.94 -9.92
N GLY A 89 12.48 -3.99 -9.38
CA GLY A 89 13.66 -4.43 -10.13
C GLY A 89 13.58 -5.90 -10.59
N LYS A 90 12.96 -6.78 -9.80
CA LYS A 90 12.79 -8.20 -10.13
C LYS A 90 11.69 -8.45 -11.17
N LYS A 91 10.55 -7.75 -11.04
CA LYS A 91 9.36 -8.00 -11.89
C LYS A 91 9.31 -7.12 -13.14
N GLY A 92 10.01 -6.00 -13.12
CA GLY A 92 9.84 -4.90 -14.07
C GLY A 92 8.64 -4.01 -13.72
N LEU A 93 8.74 -2.73 -14.07
CA LEU A 93 7.75 -1.69 -13.78
C LEU A 93 6.34 -2.08 -14.23
N THR A 94 6.21 -2.58 -15.45
CA THR A 94 4.92 -2.90 -16.06
C THR A 94 4.15 -3.97 -15.27
N ARG A 95 4.83 -5.05 -14.87
CA ARG A 95 4.20 -6.11 -14.07
C ARG A 95 3.89 -5.62 -12.65
N PHE A 96 4.83 -4.90 -12.03
CA PHE A 96 4.62 -4.35 -10.69
C PHE A 96 3.40 -3.40 -10.63
N TYR A 97 3.22 -2.60 -11.68
CA TYR A 97 2.08 -1.71 -11.81
C TYR A 97 0.75 -2.44 -11.94
N THR A 98 0.66 -3.44 -12.82
CA THR A 98 -0.56 -4.24 -12.93
C THR A 98 -0.87 -4.99 -11.63
N ASP A 99 0.15 -5.57 -10.98
CA ASP A 99 0.01 -6.26 -9.69
C ASP A 99 -0.51 -5.30 -8.61
N THR A 100 -0.07 -4.04 -8.61
CA THR A 100 -0.53 -3.04 -7.64
C THR A 100 -2.03 -2.73 -7.79
N LEU A 101 -2.53 -2.62 -9.03
CA LEU A 101 -3.96 -2.39 -9.27
C LEU A 101 -4.80 -3.61 -8.91
N GLU A 102 -4.34 -4.82 -9.26
CA GLU A 102 -4.98 -6.10 -8.91
C GLU A 102 -5.03 -6.29 -7.39
N ASN A 103 -3.89 -6.10 -6.71
CA ASN A 103 -3.79 -6.23 -5.25
C ASN A 103 -4.66 -5.23 -4.51
N TYR A 104 -4.84 -4.01 -5.03
CA TYR A 104 -5.77 -3.04 -4.44
C TYR A 104 -7.22 -3.56 -4.47
N GLN A 105 -7.67 -4.11 -5.60
CA GLN A 105 -9.01 -4.67 -5.73
C GLN A 105 -9.21 -5.89 -4.82
N GLU A 106 -8.21 -6.75 -4.69
CA GLU A 106 -8.29 -7.90 -3.79
C GLU A 106 -8.28 -7.48 -2.32
N CYS A 107 -7.41 -6.54 -1.95
CA CYS A 107 -7.30 -6.00 -0.61
C CYS A 107 -8.62 -5.38 -0.17
N GLY A 108 -9.23 -4.50 -0.98
CA GLY A 108 -10.47 -3.83 -0.59
C GLY A 108 -11.67 -4.76 -0.45
N LYS A 109 -11.71 -5.90 -1.16
CA LYS A 109 -12.74 -6.95 -0.97
C LYS A 109 -12.62 -7.67 0.37
N LYS A 110 -11.40 -7.83 0.89
CA LYS A 110 -11.10 -8.56 2.13
C LYS A 110 -10.92 -7.65 3.35
N ALA A 111 -10.76 -6.34 3.11
CA ALA A 111 -10.49 -5.34 4.13
C ALA A 111 -11.58 -5.31 5.20
N LYS A 112 -11.15 -5.12 6.45
CA LYS A 112 -12.08 -4.92 7.57
C LYS A 112 -12.74 -3.56 7.46
N ALA A 113 -13.95 -3.47 8.02
CA ALA A 113 -14.64 -2.20 8.16
C ALA A 113 -13.86 -1.24 9.07
N ASP A 114 -13.89 0.05 8.74
CA ASP A 114 -13.46 1.11 9.65
C ASP A 114 -14.35 1.09 10.90
N ARG A 115 -13.75 1.40 12.06
CA ARG A 115 -14.51 1.48 13.32
C ARG A 115 -15.49 2.66 13.33
N ASN A 116 -15.28 3.64 12.46
CA ASN A 116 -16.17 4.77 12.27
C ASN A 116 -17.09 4.51 11.06
N GLU A 117 -18.39 4.41 11.31
CA GLU A 117 -19.40 4.05 10.30
C GLU A 117 -19.52 5.07 9.16
N GLU A 118 -19.45 6.37 9.46
CA GLU A 118 -19.51 7.43 8.44
C GLU A 118 -18.30 7.34 7.50
N ARG A 119 -17.11 7.09 8.06
CA ARG A 119 -15.88 6.89 7.26
C ARG A 119 -15.94 5.60 6.46
N GLU A 120 -16.49 4.52 7.02
CA GLU A 120 -16.65 3.27 6.30
C GLU A 120 -17.58 3.45 5.08
N ALA A 121 -18.72 4.14 5.26
CA ALA A 121 -19.64 4.43 4.17
C ALA A 121 -18.98 5.26 3.06
N GLU A 122 -18.19 6.27 3.41
CA GLU A 122 -17.43 7.06 2.44
C GLU A 122 -16.35 6.22 1.73
N GLN A 123 -15.61 5.39 2.48
CA GLN A 123 -14.57 4.51 1.93
C GLN A 123 -15.15 3.46 0.97
N ILE A 124 -16.36 2.95 1.22
CA ILE A 124 -17.05 2.03 0.32
C ILE A 124 -17.32 2.71 -1.03
N VAL A 125 -17.89 3.93 -1.03
CA VAL A 125 -18.21 4.65 -2.28
C VAL A 125 -16.95 4.95 -3.10
N ILE A 126 -15.86 5.37 -2.44
CA ILE A 126 -14.56 5.61 -3.10
C ILE A 126 -14.01 4.30 -3.64
N TYR A 127 -14.00 3.23 -2.82
CA TYR A 127 -13.49 1.93 -3.21
C TYR A 127 -14.23 1.37 -4.43
N GLU A 128 -15.56 1.41 -4.44
CA GLU A 128 -16.37 0.95 -5.58
C GLU A 128 -16.03 1.73 -6.86
N SER A 129 -15.89 3.04 -6.75
CA SER A 129 -15.56 3.90 -7.90
C SER A 129 -14.16 3.58 -8.44
N CYS A 130 -13.16 3.49 -7.57
CA CYS A 130 -11.78 3.20 -7.99
C CYS A 130 -11.61 1.76 -8.47
N SER A 131 -12.27 0.80 -7.83
CA SER A 131 -12.27 -0.59 -8.27
C SER A 131 -12.86 -0.72 -9.66
N GLY A 132 -13.95 0.00 -9.95
CA GLY A 132 -14.56 0.02 -11.29
C GLY A 132 -13.63 0.64 -12.34
N ILE A 133 -12.98 1.76 -12.04
CA ILE A 133 -11.98 2.39 -12.92
C ILE A 133 -10.82 1.42 -13.20
N ASN A 134 -10.30 0.77 -12.15
CA ASN A 134 -9.23 -0.22 -12.27
C ASN A 134 -9.65 -1.43 -13.10
N GLU A 135 -10.90 -1.89 -12.96
CA GLU A 135 -11.42 -3.02 -13.75
C GLU A 135 -11.44 -2.69 -15.25
N VAL A 136 -11.97 -1.52 -15.62
CA VAL A 136 -12.03 -1.09 -17.03
C VAL A 136 -10.62 -0.91 -17.61
N THR A 137 -9.72 -0.27 -16.88
CA THR A 137 -8.36 -0.02 -17.34
C THR A 137 -7.53 -1.30 -17.45
N LEU A 138 -7.63 -2.22 -16.49
CA LEU A 138 -6.96 -3.52 -16.56
C LEU A 138 -7.51 -4.39 -17.71
N ASP A 139 -8.83 -4.39 -17.94
CA ASP A 139 -9.42 -5.11 -19.07
C ASP A 139 -8.95 -4.51 -20.41
N ALA A 140 -8.84 -3.18 -20.51
CA ALA A 140 -8.27 -2.50 -21.67
C ALA A 140 -6.79 -2.85 -21.89
N LEU A 141 -5.96 -2.83 -20.85
CA LEU A 141 -4.56 -3.24 -20.93
C LEU A 141 -4.40 -4.69 -21.37
N LYS A 142 -5.25 -5.59 -20.86
CA LYS A 142 -5.26 -7.00 -21.26
C LYS A 142 -5.67 -7.15 -22.72
N ALA A 143 -6.68 -6.41 -23.16
CA ALA A 143 -7.16 -6.44 -24.54
C ALA A 143 -6.10 -5.95 -25.52
N VAL A 144 -5.46 -4.81 -25.24
CA VAL A 144 -4.32 -4.28 -26.01
C VAL A 144 -3.22 -5.33 -26.10
N LYS A 145 -2.80 -5.91 -24.98
CA LYS A 145 -1.74 -6.94 -24.94
C LYS A 145 -2.09 -8.18 -25.77
N SER A 146 -3.37 -8.54 -25.82
CA SER A 146 -3.88 -9.68 -26.60
C SER A 146 -4.22 -9.36 -28.06
N GLY A 147 -4.02 -8.12 -28.52
CA GLY A 147 -4.36 -7.71 -29.88
C GLY A 147 -5.86 -7.61 -30.17
N ARG A 148 -6.71 -7.50 -29.14
CA ARG A 148 -8.15 -7.29 -29.32
C ARG A 148 -8.42 -5.85 -29.76
N SER A 149 -9.41 -5.68 -30.65
CA SER A 149 -9.76 -4.35 -31.17
C SER A 149 -10.41 -3.47 -30.10
N LYS A 150 -10.19 -2.15 -30.24
CA LYS A 150 -10.79 -1.12 -29.37
C LYS A 150 -12.31 -1.19 -29.42
N GLU A 151 -12.88 -1.38 -30.61
CA GLU A 151 -14.31 -1.40 -30.88
C GLU A 151 -15.00 -2.54 -30.11
N SER A 152 -14.35 -3.71 -30.00
CA SER A 152 -14.85 -4.84 -29.20
C SER A 152 -14.99 -4.47 -27.72
N LEU A 153 -14.05 -3.69 -27.18
CA LEU A 153 -14.10 -3.26 -25.79
C LEU A 153 -15.07 -2.11 -25.57
N ILE A 154 -15.15 -1.15 -26.50
CA ILE A 154 -16.14 -0.07 -26.43
C ILE A 154 -17.54 -0.67 -26.37
N SER A 155 -17.88 -1.63 -27.22
CA SER A 155 -19.22 -2.25 -27.18
C SER A 155 -19.52 -2.98 -25.86
N LYS A 156 -18.50 -3.55 -25.21
CA LYS A 156 -18.66 -4.13 -23.86
C LYS A 156 -19.04 -3.07 -22.81
N TYR A 157 -18.57 -1.84 -22.96
CA TYR A 157 -18.66 -0.78 -21.94
C TYR A 157 -19.63 0.36 -22.29
N GLU A 158 -20.13 0.46 -23.52
CA GLU A 158 -20.99 1.55 -24.00
C GLU A 158 -22.30 1.69 -23.20
N HIS A 159 -22.80 0.58 -22.65
CA HIS A 159 -24.01 0.55 -21.83
C HIS A 159 -23.72 0.35 -20.33
N LYS A 160 -22.45 0.20 -19.93
CA LYS A 160 -22.09 -0.02 -18.53
C LYS A 160 -22.01 1.32 -17.81
N LYS A 161 -22.90 1.53 -16.84
CA LYS A 161 -22.80 2.67 -15.91
C LYS A 161 -21.68 2.42 -14.92
N LEU A 162 -20.56 3.11 -15.11
CA LEU A 162 -19.46 3.11 -14.16
C LEU A 162 -19.72 4.18 -13.10
N ASN A 163 -19.75 3.79 -11.82
CA ASN A 163 -19.78 4.76 -10.73
C ASN A 163 -18.42 5.46 -10.65
N VAL A 164 -18.41 6.77 -10.83
CA VAL A 164 -17.20 7.62 -10.81
C VAL A 164 -17.35 8.78 -9.82
N LYS A 165 -18.30 8.67 -8.88
CA LYS A 165 -18.61 9.73 -7.92
C LYS A 165 -17.40 10.05 -7.06
N GLY A 166 -17.09 11.34 -6.89
CA GLY A 166 -15.95 11.77 -6.09
C GLY A 166 -14.60 11.54 -6.75
N THR A 167 -14.57 11.31 -8.07
CA THR A 167 -13.35 11.18 -8.86
C THR A 167 -13.24 12.31 -9.88
N THR A 168 -12.07 12.45 -10.52
CA THR A 168 -11.89 13.40 -11.63
C THR A 168 -12.73 13.07 -12.86
N LEU A 169 -13.28 11.85 -12.95
CA LEU A 169 -14.11 11.38 -14.06
C LEU A 169 -15.61 11.67 -13.86
N GLU A 170 -16.02 12.27 -12.73
CA GLU A 170 -17.44 12.51 -12.42
C GLU A 170 -18.19 13.34 -13.47
N LYS A 171 -17.45 14.18 -14.23
CA LYS A 171 -18.01 15.06 -15.28
C LYS A 171 -17.84 14.48 -16.69
N VAL A 172 -17.25 13.30 -16.84
CA VAL A 172 -17.01 12.67 -18.14
C VAL A 172 -18.23 11.83 -18.50
N GLU A 173 -18.82 12.11 -19.68
CA GLU A 173 -19.88 11.25 -20.23
C GLU A 173 -19.27 9.93 -20.73
N GLY A 174 -19.90 8.80 -20.40
CA GLY A 174 -19.38 7.48 -20.76
C GLY A 174 -17.96 7.21 -20.24
N PRO A 175 -17.68 7.35 -18.93
CA PRO A 175 -16.32 7.31 -18.40
C PRO A 175 -15.60 5.97 -18.65
N ALA A 176 -16.35 4.86 -18.76
CA ALA A 176 -15.75 3.58 -19.12
C ALA A 176 -15.24 3.55 -20.57
N VAL A 177 -16.01 4.09 -21.52
CA VAL A 177 -15.60 4.22 -22.93
C VAL A 177 -14.40 5.15 -23.03
N PHE A 178 -14.46 6.31 -22.36
CA PHE A 178 -13.32 7.24 -22.29
C PHE A 178 -12.04 6.55 -21.81
N LEU A 179 -12.10 5.76 -20.73
CA LEU A 179 -10.94 5.04 -20.21
C LEU A 179 -10.38 4.04 -21.22
N VAL A 180 -11.23 3.28 -21.90
CA VAL A 180 -10.82 2.36 -22.98
C VAL A 180 -10.10 3.13 -24.08
N GLU A 181 -10.69 4.22 -24.57
CA GLU A 181 -10.09 5.03 -25.64
C GLU A 181 -8.73 5.59 -25.26
N GLN A 182 -8.58 6.12 -24.04
CA GLN A 182 -7.30 6.65 -23.57
C GLN A 182 -6.24 5.55 -23.46
N VAL A 183 -6.57 4.37 -22.94
CA VAL A 183 -5.61 3.25 -22.84
C VAL A 183 -5.13 2.83 -24.24
N TYR A 184 -6.04 2.69 -25.21
CA TYR A 184 -5.67 2.35 -26.59
C TYR A 184 -4.84 3.46 -27.25
N SER A 185 -5.22 4.72 -27.08
CA SER A 185 -4.47 5.86 -27.63
C SER A 185 -3.04 5.94 -27.07
N LYS A 186 -2.84 5.65 -25.77
CA LYS A 186 -1.50 5.58 -25.18
C LYS A 186 -0.70 4.38 -25.70
N ALA A 187 -1.38 3.25 -25.95
CA ALA A 187 -0.75 2.06 -26.47
C ALA A 187 -0.22 2.21 -27.91
N GLU A 188 -0.73 3.17 -28.69
CA GLU A 188 -0.18 3.51 -30.02
C GLU A 188 1.26 4.04 -29.92
N GLY A 189 1.62 4.71 -28.82
CA GLY A 189 2.99 5.10 -28.51
C GLY A 189 3.81 3.92 -28.00
N SER A 190 3.41 3.38 -26.86
CA SER A 190 4.00 2.16 -26.30
C SER A 190 3.06 1.49 -25.30
N TYR A 191 3.19 0.17 -25.12
CA TYR A 191 2.45 -0.54 -24.08
C TYR A 191 2.75 -0.01 -22.67
N ASP A 192 3.99 0.40 -22.42
CA ASP A 192 4.41 0.93 -21.14
C ASP A 192 3.78 2.30 -20.85
N ASP A 193 3.56 3.15 -21.86
CA ASP A 193 2.81 4.40 -21.71
C ASP A 193 1.33 4.17 -21.36
N ALA A 194 0.73 3.11 -21.94
CA ALA A 194 -0.63 2.71 -21.59
C ALA A 194 -0.72 2.24 -20.13
N VAL A 195 0.29 1.50 -19.66
CA VAL A 195 0.35 1.03 -18.27
C VAL A 195 0.56 2.19 -17.29
N ASP A 196 1.47 3.11 -17.62
CA ASP A 196 1.72 4.33 -16.84
C ASP A 196 0.46 5.19 -16.69
N PHE A 197 -0.29 5.35 -17.78
CA PHE A 197 -1.59 6.03 -17.77
C PHE A 197 -2.62 5.32 -16.87
N ALA A 198 -2.81 4.01 -17.06
CA ALA A 198 -3.79 3.23 -16.31
C ALA A 198 -3.57 3.33 -14.80
N VAL A 199 -2.31 3.26 -14.39
CA VAL A 199 -1.89 3.37 -13.00
C VAL A 199 -2.17 4.76 -12.43
N LYS A 200 -1.78 5.83 -13.14
CA LYS A 200 -2.04 7.21 -12.71
C LYS A 200 -3.53 7.50 -12.56
N MET A 201 -4.35 6.97 -13.46
CA MET A 201 -5.80 7.06 -13.37
C MET A 201 -6.34 6.30 -12.16
N GLY A 202 -5.85 5.08 -11.92
CA GLY A 202 -6.22 4.28 -10.75
C GLY A 202 -5.93 4.98 -9.43
N ILE A 203 -4.76 5.65 -9.31
CA ILE A 203 -4.34 6.34 -8.07
C ILE A 203 -5.03 7.67 -7.87
N THR A 204 -5.28 8.42 -8.95
CA THR A 204 -5.98 9.71 -8.84
C THR A 204 -7.34 9.51 -8.18
N CYS A 205 -7.96 8.35 -8.39
CA CYS A 205 -9.17 7.95 -7.67
C CYS A 205 -8.92 7.67 -6.17
N LEU A 206 -7.77 7.13 -5.79
CA LEU A 206 -7.42 6.80 -4.40
C LEU A 206 -7.16 8.05 -3.53
N ASN A 207 -6.75 9.17 -4.14
CA ASN A 207 -6.30 10.37 -3.42
C ASN A 207 -7.34 11.49 -3.35
N SER A 208 -8.56 11.32 -3.90
CA SER A 208 -9.49 12.44 -4.13
C SER A 208 -10.17 13.00 -2.88
N ARG A 209 -10.03 12.39 -1.69
CA ARG A 209 -10.64 12.87 -0.44
C ARG A 209 -9.77 12.73 0.82
N ASP A 210 -8.45 12.85 0.70
CA ASP A 210 -7.55 12.89 1.87
C ASP A 210 -7.63 14.21 2.69
N ARG A 211 -8.76 14.93 2.61
CA ARG A 211 -9.13 15.84 3.70
C ARG A 211 -9.77 14.97 4.76
N ASP A 212 -8.96 14.48 5.70
CA ASP A 212 -9.49 14.11 7.00
C ASP A 212 -10.46 15.26 7.41
N PRO A 213 -11.77 15.01 7.63
CA PRO A 213 -12.54 15.98 8.40
C PRO A 213 -11.74 16.17 9.68
N PRO A 214 -11.50 17.41 10.14
CA PRO A 214 -10.59 17.65 11.25
C PRO A 214 -10.97 16.69 12.36
N VAL A 215 -10.13 15.68 12.58
CA VAL A 215 -10.24 14.83 13.75
C VAL A 215 -10.18 15.85 14.86
N LYS A 216 -11.28 16.06 15.59
CA LYS A 216 -11.19 16.69 16.90
C LYS A 216 -10.17 15.82 17.61
N LYS A 217 -8.92 16.30 17.64
CA LYS A 217 -7.76 15.61 18.22
C LYS A 217 -8.02 15.61 19.72
N GLU A 218 -8.92 14.75 20.17
CA GLU A 218 -8.90 14.31 21.55
C GLU A 218 -7.67 13.43 21.64
N LEU A 219 -6.60 14.03 22.17
CA LEU A 219 -5.40 13.31 22.56
C LEU A 219 -5.85 12.15 23.48
N PRO A 220 -5.28 10.95 23.31
CA PRO A 220 -5.58 9.80 24.17
C PRO A 220 -5.64 10.22 25.65
N LYS A 221 -6.73 9.88 26.35
CA LYS A 221 -7.01 10.35 27.72
C LYS A 221 -6.02 9.79 28.75
N ASP A 222 -5.31 8.74 28.37
CA ASP A 222 -4.22 8.05 29.06
C ASP A 222 -2.87 8.74 28.91
N LEU A 223 -2.72 9.73 28.03
CA LEU A 223 -1.52 10.57 28.02
C LEU A 223 -1.47 11.46 29.27
N PRO A 224 -0.32 11.54 29.96
CA PRO A 224 -0.09 12.53 31.00
C PRO A 224 -0.37 13.95 30.49
N GLU A 225 -1.00 14.79 31.33
CA GLU A 225 -1.50 16.11 30.92
C GLU A 225 -0.36 17.05 30.48
N ASP A 226 0.84 16.88 31.03
CA ASP A 226 2.05 17.61 30.65
C ASP A 226 2.52 17.28 29.22
N VAL A 227 2.37 16.02 28.80
CA VAL A 227 2.65 15.58 27.42
C VAL A 227 1.58 16.13 26.47
N ARG A 228 0.29 16.10 26.88
CA ARG A 228 -0.80 16.70 26.08
C ARG A 228 -0.62 18.20 25.88
N LYS A 229 -0.12 18.91 26.90
CA LYS A 229 0.12 20.36 26.84
C LYS A 229 1.28 20.70 25.90
N LYS A 230 2.37 19.92 25.91
CA LYS A 230 3.49 20.10 24.97
C LYS A 230 3.07 19.89 23.52
N LEU A 231 2.29 18.84 23.25
CA LEU A 231 1.82 18.53 21.89
C LEU A 231 0.81 19.54 21.34
N ARG A 232 0.06 20.24 22.21
CA ARG A 232 -0.85 21.34 21.80
C ARG A 232 -0.10 22.61 21.37
N ASN A 233 1.11 22.83 21.89
CA ASN A 233 1.88 24.06 21.67
C ASN A 233 2.90 23.95 20.52
N MET A 234 2.97 22.81 19.82
CA MET A 234 3.85 22.59 18.66
C MET A 234 3.13 22.84 17.31
N LYS A 235 2.08 23.65 17.30
CA LYS A 235 1.38 24.10 16.08
C LYS A 235 1.82 25.50 15.69
#